data_AF-A0A350YZF5-F1
#
_entry.id   AF-A0A350YZF5-F1
#
_cell.length_a   1.000
_cell.length_b   1.000
_cell.length_c   1.000
_cell.angle_alpha   90.00
_cell.angle_beta   90.00
_cell.angle_gamma   90.00
#
_symmetry.space_group_name_H-M   'P 1'
#
loop_
_entity.id
_entity.type
_entity.pdbx_description
1 polymer ?
#
loop_
_entity_poly.entity_id
_entity_poly.type
_entity_poly.pdbx_seq_one_letter_code
_entity_poly.pdbx_strand_id
1 'polypeptide(L)'
;GVMAIDGRNESAFGTGQVVGTKGPTLPRSVNFQDRLSYFSQLIISRKFGEMVSLQAGASFSHYNMVVWDGDHDKIGLHFNGRVNVSPQSSIIFNYDVPLKIKDISEQREWINHPEPNLSLGWEIATSTHAFHIYAGTADGIVPQDMMMHNLNKPGWDSFALGFTITRLWNF
;
A
#
# COMPACT_ATOMS: atom_id res chain seq x y z
N GLY A 1 3.51 -5.79 12.22
CA GLY A 1 3.24 -4.59 11.41
C GLY A 1 4.53 -3.83 11.14
N VAL A 2 4.49 -2.89 10.22
CA VAL A 2 5.56 -1.92 9.93
C VAL A 2 5.07 -0.52 10.28
N MET A 3 6.02 0.39 10.53
CA MET A 3 5.77 1.81 10.78
C MET A 3 6.47 2.62 9.69
N ALA A 4 5.86 3.72 9.24
CA ALA A 4 6.53 4.72 8.41
C ALA A 4 6.20 6.14 8.88
N ILE A 5 7.03 7.09 8.44
CA ILE A 5 6.84 8.52 8.70
C ILE A 5 6.21 9.14 7.45
N ASP A 6 5.11 9.85 7.62
CA ASP A 6 4.48 10.65 6.56
C ASP A 6 5.35 11.88 6.25
N GLY A 7 6.02 11.82 5.10
CA GLY A 7 6.91 12.86 4.59
C GLY A 7 6.22 13.97 3.80
N ARG A 8 4.88 13.96 3.66
CA ARG A 8 4.16 15.00 2.93
C ARG A 8 4.32 16.37 3.60
N ASN A 9 4.25 17.43 2.80
CA ASN A 9 4.31 18.81 3.29
C ASN A 9 3.12 19.09 4.22
N GLU A 10 3.28 20.01 5.17
CA GLU A 10 2.21 20.45 6.08
C GLU A 10 0.95 20.93 5.33
N SER A 11 1.13 21.50 4.13
CA SER A 11 0.03 21.90 3.25
C SER A 11 -0.86 20.73 2.80
N ALA A 12 -0.36 19.49 2.83
CA ALA A 12 -1.16 18.30 2.55
C ALA A 12 -2.24 18.06 3.63
N PHE A 13 -2.09 18.64 4.82
CA PHE A 13 -3.03 18.57 5.93
C PHE A 13 -3.90 19.82 6.05
N GLY A 14 -4.06 20.57 4.95
CA GLY A 14 -4.86 21.80 4.92
C GLY A 14 -4.11 22.98 5.54
N THR A 15 -4.47 23.37 6.76
CA THR A 15 -3.89 24.54 7.45
C THR A 15 -2.48 24.28 7.99
N GLY A 16 -1.95 23.05 7.88
CA GLY A 16 -0.69 22.65 8.50
C GLY A 16 -0.76 22.61 10.03
N GLN A 17 -1.97 22.51 10.59
CA GLN A 17 -2.21 22.49 12.00
C GLN A 17 -3.11 21.30 12.36
N VAL A 18 -2.86 20.69 13.52
CA VAL A 18 -3.69 19.58 14.02
C VAL A 18 -4.70 20.07 15.03
N VAL A 19 -5.85 19.40 15.07
CA VAL A 19 -6.93 19.63 16.04
C VAL A 19 -7.21 18.33 16.80
N GLY A 20 -7.45 18.44 18.11
CA GLY A 20 -7.83 17.28 18.92
C GLY A 20 -9.32 16.99 18.83
N THR A 21 -9.69 15.72 18.69
CA THR A 21 -11.10 15.28 18.57
C THR A 21 -11.91 15.40 19.88
N LYS A 22 -11.27 15.56 21.04
CA LYS A 22 -11.93 15.55 22.37
C LYS A 22 -11.42 16.66 23.33
N GLY A 23 -11.53 17.93 22.93
CA GLY A 23 -11.21 19.08 23.78
C GLY A 23 -11.49 20.44 23.10
N PRO A 24 -11.20 21.59 23.75
CA PRO A 24 -11.22 22.88 23.07
C PRO A 24 -10.23 22.85 21.90
N THR A 25 -10.75 22.91 20.68
CA THR A 25 -9.98 22.84 19.42
C THR A 25 -9.19 24.12 19.21
N LEU A 26 -7.93 24.12 19.64
CA LEU A 26 -6.93 25.11 19.26
C LEU A 26 -5.97 24.49 18.25
N PRO A 27 -5.70 25.15 17.11
CA PRO A 27 -4.74 24.65 16.15
C PRO A 27 -3.34 24.62 16.76
N ARG A 28 -2.62 23.49 16.62
CA ARG A 28 -1.19 23.37 17.00
C ARG A 28 -0.36 22.89 15.82
N SER A 29 0.95 23.14 15.84
CA SER A 29 1.89 22.66 14.81
C SER A 29 1.95 21.14 14.76
N VAL A 30 2.22 20.60 13.56
CA VAL A 30 2.41 19.16 13.32
C VAL A 30 3.69 18.70 14.00
N ASN A 31 3.60 17.67 14.85
CA ASN A 31 4.76 17.06 15.50
C ASN A 31 5.14 15.75 14.81
N PHE A 32 6.32 15.23 15.14
CA PHE A 32 6.79 13.95 14.62
C PHE A 32 5.82 12.79 14.88
N GLN A 33 5.21 12.75 16.07
CA GLN A 33 4.25 11.70 16.43
C GLN A 33 2.98 11.75 15.57
N ASP A 34 2.53 12.95 15.16
CA ASP A 34 1.37 13.11 14.31
C ASP A 34 1.64 12.54 12.89
N ARG A 35 2.91 12.46 12.48
CA ARG A 35 3.34 11.93 11.16
C ARG A 35 3.50 10.41 11.13
N LEU A 36 3.32 9.70 12.23
CA LEU A 36 3.51 8.25 12.23
C LEU A 36 2.32 7.54 11.57
N SER A 37 2.65 6.51 10.78
CA SER A 37 1.70 5.62 10.13
C SER A 37 2.08 4.17 10.39
N TYR A 38 1.09 3.28 10.40
CA TYR A 38 1.25 1.87 10.75
C TYR A 38 0.53 0.99 9.74
N PHE A 39 1.11 -0.16 9.46
CA PHE A 39 0.54 -1.17 8.57
C PHE A 39 0.70 -2.56 9.17
N SER A 40 -0.38 -3.32 9.26
CA SER A 40 -0.34 -4.72 9.68
C SER A 40 -1.05 -5.58 8.64
N GLN A 41 -0.47 -6.72 8.29
CA GLN A 41 -1.03 -7.62 7.28
C GLN A 41 -0.96 -9.06 7.74
N LEU A 42 -2.06 -9.78 7.56
CA LEU A 42 -2.15 -11.22 7.68
C LEU A 42 -2.10 -11.81 6.27
N ILE A 43 -1.22 -12.78 6.06
CA ILE A 43 -0.98 -13.40 4.76
C ILE A 43 -1.16 -14.91 4.88
N ILE A 44 -1.91 -15.48 3.94
CA ILE A 44 -2.07 -16.92 3.75
C ILE A 44 -1.67 -17.24 2.31
N SER A 45 -0.72 -18.15 2.13
CA SER A 45 -0.25 -18.55 0.80
C SER A 45 -0.27 -20.06 0.64
N ARG A 46 -0.46 -20.48 -0.61
CA ARG A 46 -0.38 -21.89 -1.00
C ARG A 46 0.29 -22.03 -2.36
N LYS A 47 1.25 -22.95 -2.41
CA LYS A 47 1.88 -23.41 -3.64
C LYS A 47 1.05 -24.55 -4.24
N PHE A 48 0.72 -24.44 -5.52
CA PHE A 48 -0.03 -25.42 -6.30
C PHE A 48 0.91 -26.03 -7.35
N GLY A 49 1.57 -27.13 -6.98
CA GLY A 49 2.59 -27.75 -7.81
C GLY A 49 3.85 -26.88 -7.91
N GLU A 50 4.65 -27.07 -8.96
CA GLU A 50 5.91 -26.35 -9.13
C GLU A 50 5.75 -25.00 -9.85
N MET A 51 4.67 -24.84 -10.60
CA MET A 51 4.46 -23.70 -11.50
C MET A 51 3.72 -22.54 -10.83
N VAL A 52 2.68 -22.80 -10.04
CA VAL A 52 1.77 -21.74 -9.56
C VAL A 52 1.81 -21.63 -8.05
N SER A 53 1.88 -20.40 -7.54
CA SER A 53 1.70 -20.09 -6.13
C SER A 53 0.72 -18.93 -6.01
N LEU A 54 -0.26 -19.05 -5.11
CA LEU A 54 -1.22 -18.00 -4.83
C LEU A 54 -1.11 -17.57 -3.39
N GLN A 55 -1.44 -16.32 -3.14
CA GLN A 55 -1.42 -15.70 -1.83
C GLN A 55 -2.66 -14.80 -1.71
N ALA A 56 -3.31 -14.87 -0.57
CA ALA A 56 -4.35 -13.94 -0.16
C ALA A 56 -3.95 -13.32 1.17
N GLY A 57 -4.44 -12.11 1.44
CA GLY A 57 -4.21 -11.46 2.71
C GLY A 57 -5.24 -10.41 3.05
N ALA A 58 -5.22 -9.99 4.31
CA ALA A 58 -5.99 -8.86 4.79
C ALA A 58 -5.03 -7.92 5.55
N SER A 59 -5.19 -6.62 5.37
CA SER A 59 -4.39 -5.62 6.06
C SER A 59 -5.23 -4.61 6.81
N PHE A 60 -4.56 -3.93 7.75
CA PHE A 60 -5.05 -2.79 8.49
C PHE A 60 -3.99 -1.69 8.44
N SER A 61 -4.37 -0.53 7.92
CA SER A 61 -3.57 0.69 7.81
C SER A 61 -4.11 1.73 8.78
N HIS A 62 -3.23 2.39 9.54
CA HIS A 62 -3.57 3.48 10.45
C HIS A 62 -2.64 4.67 10.24
N TYR A 63 -3.19 5.87 10.11
CA TYR A 63 -2.44 7.13 10.15
C TYR A 63 -2.78 7.89 11.43
N ASN A 64 -1.78 8.43 12.12
CA ASN A 64 -2.02 9.25 13.31
C ASN A 64 -2.66 10.61 12.98
N MET A 65 -2.50 11.08 11.75
CA MET A 65 -3.02 12.36 11.27
C MET A 65 -3.51 12.23 9.83
N VAL A 66 -4.69 12.76 9.58
CA VAL A 66 -5.33 12.84 8.26
C VAL A 66 -5.96 14.22 8.04
N VAL A 67 -6.41 14.48 6.82
CA VAL A 67 -7.20 15.68 6.50
C VAL A 67 -8.54 15.66 7.23
N TRP A 68 -9.20 16.81 7.37
CA TRP A 68 -10.43 16.97 8.18
C TRP A 68 -11.52 15.92 7.89
N ASP A 69 -11.71 15.56 6.63
CA ASP A 69 -12.66 14.52 6.19
C ASP A 69 -11.93 13.26 5.70
N GLY A 70 -10.80 12.90 6.31
CA GLY A 70 -10.05 11.68 6.01
C GLY A 70 -10.37 10.56 6.99
N ASP A 71 -10.31 9.31 6.54
CA ASP A 71 -10.32 8.16 7.44
C ASP A 71 -8.91 7.97 8.03
N HIS A 72 -8.78 7.76 9.34
CA HIS A 72 -7.50 7.34 9.93
C HIS A 72 -7.18 5.87 9.65
N ASP A 73 -8.23 5.05 9.50
CA ASP A 73 -8.15 3.60 9.42
C ASP A 73 -8.65 3.07 8.08
N LYS A 74 -7.97 2.06 7.52
CA LYS A 74 -8.47 1.31 6.37
C LYS A 74 -8.12 -0.16 6.47
N ILE A 75 -9.07 -1.01 6.10
CA ILE A 75 -8.86 -2.44 5.92
C ILE A 75 -8.73 -2.73 4.42
N GLY A 76 -7.69 -3.46 4.05
CA GLY A 76 -7.43 -3.89 2.67
C GLY A 76 -7.52 -5.40 2.53
N LEU A 77 -7.93 -5.87 1.35
CA LEU A 77 -7.74 -7.26 0.92
C LEU A 77 -6.66 -7.31 -0.15
N HIS A 78 -5.87 -8.38 -0.12
CA HIS A 78 -4.73 -8.57 -1.00
C HIS A 78 -4.87 -9.91 -1.70
N PHE A 79 -4.67 -9.92 -3.00
CA PHE A 79 -4.63 -11.14 -3.80
C PHE A 79 -3.41 -11.11 -4.72
N ASN A 80 -2.55 -12.08 -4.55
CA ASN A 80 -1.24 -12.14 -5.17
C ASN A 80 -1.07 -13.51 -5.82
N GLY A 81 -0.32 -13.56 -6.90
CA GLY A 81 0.06 -14.82 -7.49
C GLY A 81 1.39 -14.75 -8.22
N ARG A 82 2.02 -15.92 -8.29
CA ARG A 82 3.29 -16.15 -8.95
C ARG A 82 3.17 -17.36 -9.85
N VAL A 83 3.57 -17.20 -11.10
CA VAL A 83 3.64 -18.26 -12.11
C VAL A 83 5.08 -18.37 -12.58
N ASN A 84 5.72 -19.51 -12.30
CA ASN A 84 7.06 -19.81 -12.80
C ASN A 84 6.97 -20.17 -14.29
N VAL A 85 7.59 -19.35 -15.14
CA VAL A 85 7.67 -19.56 -16.58
C VAL A 85 8.88 -20.43 -16.94
N SER A 86 9.98 -20.25 -16.19
CA SER A 86 11.18 -21.07 -16.29
C SER A 86 11.85 -21.19 -14.91
N PRO A 87 12.90 -22.02 -14.74
CA PRO A 87 13.62 -22.11 -13.47
C PRO A 87 14.21 -20.77 -12.98
N GLN A 88 14.43 -19.82 -13.90
CA GLN A 88 15.04 -18.52 -13.62
C GLN A 88 14.06 -17.35 -13.83
N SER A 89 12.81 -17.62 -14.20
CA SER A 89 11.84 -16.58 -14.57
C SER A 89 10.46 -16.87 -14.02
N SER A 90 9.83 -15.84 -13.44
CA SER A 90 8.44 -15.93 -13.01
C SER A 90 7.68 -14.64 -13.27
N ILE A 91 6.39 -14.78 -13.56
CA ILE A 91 5.46 -13.67 -13.65
C ILE A 91 4.74 -13.57 -12.31
N ILE A 92 4.65 -12.37 -11.76
CA ILE A 92 3.99 -12.07 -10.51
C ILE A 92 2.85 -11.10 -10.82
N PHE A 93 1.71 -11.28 -10.18
CA PHE A 93 0.66 -10.28 -10.19
C PHE A 93 0.24 -9.96 -8.75
N ASN A 94 -0.21 -8.73 -8.54
CA ASN A 94 -0.80 -8.29 -7.30
C ASN A 94 -2.09 -7.51 -7.59
N TYR A 95 -3.09 -7.75 -6.77
CA TYR A 95 -4.33 -7.01 -6.72
C TYR A 95 -4.68 -6.69 -5.27
N ASP A 96 -4.60 -5.41 -4.91
CA ASP A 96 -4.91 -4.92 -3.57
C ASP A 96 -6.17 -4.05 -3.61
N VAL A 97 -7.12 -4.32 -2.73
CA VAL A 97 -8.43 -3.66 -2.68
C VAL A 97 -8.65 -3.03 -1.31
N PRO A 98 -8.66 -1.70 -1.20
CA PRO A 98 -9.10 -1.00 0.00
C PRO A 98 -10.63 -1.11 0.15
N LEU A 99 -11.09 -1.66 1.29
CA LEU A 99 -12.51 -1.92 1.52
C LEU A 99 -13.28 -0.66 1.92
N LYS A 100 -14.54 -0.57 1.49
CA LYS A 100 -15.51 0.46 1.91
C LYS A 100 -16.31 -0.03 3.10
N ILE A 101 -15.76 0.11 4.31
CA ILE A 101 -16.43 -0.29 5.55
C ILE A 101 -16.94 0.96 6.25
N LYS A 102 -18.27 1.10 6.35
CA LYS A 102 -18.90 2.30 6.93
C LYS A 102 -18.63 2.47 8.42
N ASP A 103 -18.55 1.36 9.17
CA ASP A 103 -18.41 1.40 10.64
C ASP A 103 -17.04 1.91 11.11
N ILE A 104 -16.03 1.90 10.24
CA ILE A 104 -14.68 2.43 10.52
C ILE A 104 -14.41 3.74 9.78
N SER A 105 -15.33 4.19 8.92
CA SER A 105 -15.15 5.39 8.14
C SER A 105 -15.64 6.60 8.92
N GLU A 106 -14.80 7.63 8.95
CA GLU A 106 -15.13 8.94 9.53
C GLU A 106 -15.80 9.84 8.48
N GLN A 107 -15.70 9.46 7.20
CA GLN A 107 -16.32 10.14 6.08
C GLN A 107 -17.83 9.90 6.04
N ARG A 108 -18.60 11.00 5.96
CA ARG A 108 -20.06 10.92 5.69
C ARG A 108 -20.36 10.51 4.25
N GLU A 109 -19.52 10.97 3.32
CA GLU A 109 -19.55 10.64 1.90
C GLU A 109 -18.13 10.31 1.44
N TRP A 110 -17.99 9.25 0.63
CA TRP A 110 -16.70 8.78 0.15
C TRP A 110 -16.22 9.64 -1.02
N ILE A 111 -15.66 10.81 -0.73
CA ILE A 111 -15.24 11.78 -1.75
C ILE A 111 -13.96 11.29 -2.47
N ASN A 112 -13.01 10.71 -1.73
CA ASN A 112 -11.71 10.26 -2.24
C ASN A 112 -11.38 8.86 -1.72
N HIS A 113 -12.25 7.88 -1.96
CA HIS A 113 -11.95 6.50 -1.60
C HIS A 113 -10.77 5.98 -2.44
N PRO A 114 -9.75 5.36 -1.82
CA PRO A 114 -8.60 4.85 -2.56
C PRO A 114 -9.01 3.80 -3.60
N GLU A 115 -8.42 3.89 -4.78
CA GLU A 115 -8.66 2.97 -5.88
C GLU A 115 -7.86 1.67 -5.69
N PRO A 116 -8.34 0.53 -6.22
CA PRO A 116 -7.59 -0.72 -6.17
C PRO A 116 -6.23 -0.60 -6.86
N ASN A 117 -5.22 -1.26 -6.30
CA ASN A 117 -3.93 -1.42 -6.95
C ASN A 117 -3.94 -2.70 -7.79
N LEU A 118 -3.53 -2.60 -9.06
CA LEU A 118 -3.27 -3.74 -9.93
C LEU A 118 -1.82 -3.63 -10.41
N SER A 119 -1.03 -4.67 -10.18
CA SER A 119 0.32 -4.74 -10.72
C SER A 119 0.65 -6.07 -11.35
N LEU A 120 1.49 -6.00 -12.39
CA LEU A 120 2.07 -7.14 -13.08
C LEU A 120 3.58 -6.97 -13.09
N GLY A 121 4.29 -8.01 -12.69
CA GLY A 121 5.73 -8.04 -12.57
C GLY A 121 6.34 -9.23 -13.28
N TRP A 122 7.55 -9.04 -13.75
CA TRP A 122 8.45 -10.08 -14.21
C TRP A 122 9.62 -10.16 -13.24
N GLU A 123 9.85 -11.34 -12.70
CA GLU A 123 11.01 -11.67 -11.87
C GLU A 123 12.00 -12.52 -12.67
N ILE A 124 13.28 -12.10 -12.66
CA ILE A 124 14.41 -12.84 -13.23
C ILE A 124 15.40 -13.15 -12.10
N ALA A 125 15.61 -14.43 -11.82
CA ALA A 125 16.58 -14.90 -10.84
C ALA A 125 17.86 -15.39 -11.55
N THR A 126 18.97 -14.71 -11.27
CA THR A 126 20.32 -15.11 -11.66
C THR A 126 21.04 -15.73 -10.46
N SER A 127 22.29 -16.16 -10.64
CA SER A 127 23.06 -16.78 -9.54
C SER A 127 23.25 -15.86 -8.33
N THR A 128 23.33 -14.55 -8.51
CA THR A 128 23.68 -13.60 -7.44
C THR A 128 22.66 -12.48 -7.25
N HIS A 129 21.68 -12.37 -8.15
CA HIS A 129 20.71 -11.28 -8.14
C HIS A 129 19.32 -11.77 -8.57
N ALA A 130 18.29 -11.27 -7.91
CA ALA A 130 16.91 -11.32 -8.36
C ALA A 130 16.48 -9.93 -8.81
N PHE A 131 15.99 -9.82 -10.05
CA PHE A 131 15.50 -8.59 -10.65
C PHE A 131 13.98 -8.65 -10.71
N HIS A 132 13.29 -7.68 -10.11
CA HIS A 132 11.85 -7.49 -10.25
C HIS A 132 11.62 -6.24 -11.09
N ILE A 133 10.98 -6.42 -12.24
CA ILE A 133 10.50 -5.32 -13.09
C ILE A 133 8.98 -5.40 -13.02
N TYR A 134 8.31 -4.34 -12.61
CA TYR A 134 6.85 -4.37 -12.48
C TYR A 134 6.21 -3.08 -12.97
N ALA A 135 4.99 -3.21 -13.46
CA ALA A 135 4.10 -2.11 -13.79
C ALA A 135 2.89 -2.21 -12.86
N GLY A 136 2.57 -1.14 -12.14
CA GLY A 136 1.45 -1.11 -11.20
C GLY A 136 0.68 0.20 -11.27
N THR A 137 -0.58 0.18 -10.86
CA THR A 137 -1.41 1.39 -10.85
C THR A 137 -1.15 2.27 -9.63
N ALA A 138 -0.65 1.70 -8.53
CA ALA A 138 -0.21 2.48 -7.38
C ALA A 138 1.14 3.18 -7.62
N ASP A 139 1.21 4.45 -7.23
CA ASP A 139 2.39 5.31 -7.27
C ASP A 139 3.17 5.33 -5.93
N GLY A 140 2.51 4.95 -4.84
CA GLY A 140 3.14 4.73 -3.54
C GLY A 140 4.03 3.48 -3.51
N ILE A 141 5.11 3.54 -2.73
CA ILE A 141 5.99 2.39 -2.44
C ILE A 141 5.69 1.82 -1.04
N VAL A 142 5.05 2.63 -0.18
CA VAL A 142 4.74 2.28 1.20
C VAL A 142 3.33 1.64 1.24
N PRO A 143 3.16 0.43 1.80
CA PRO A 143 1.89 -0.31 1.72
C PRO A 143 0.69 0.44 2.30
N GLN A 144 0.84 1.08 3.46
CA GLN A 144 -0.25 1.88 4.04
C GLN A 144 -0.59 3.10 3.18
N ASP A 145 0.39 3.67 2.49
CA ASP A 145 0.15 4.82 1.61
C ASP A 145 -0.63 4.40 0.37
N MET A 146 -0.25 3.27 -0.23
CA MET A 146 -1.00 2.65 -1.33
C MET A 146 -2.46 2.35 -0.93
N MET A 147 -2.70 1.89 0.30
CA MET A 147 -4.05 1.56 0.77
C MET A 147 -4.90 2.79 1.14
N MET A 148 -4.26 3.90 1.50
CA MET A 148 -4.93 5.10 2.01
C MET A 148 -5.04 6.23 0.98
N HIS A 149 -4.13 6.29 0.00
CA HIS A 149 -3.98 7.46 -0.87
C HIS A 149 -3.82 7.13 -2.36
N ASN A 150 -3.88 5.86 -2.78
CA ASN A 150 -3.88 5.55 -4.20
C ASN A 150 -5.16 6.07 -4.86
N LEU A 151 -5.06 7.09 -5.72
CA LEU A 151 -6.19 7.64 -6.48
C LEU A 151 -6.13 7.27 -7.97
N ASN A 152 -5.12 6.49 -8.35
CA ASN A 152 -4.90 6.08 -9.73
C ASN A 152 -5.87 4.97 -10.10
N LYS A 153 -6.78 5.29 -11.03
CA LYS A 153 -7.76 4.33 -11.53
C LYS A 153 -7.06 3.23 -12.33
N PRO A 154 -7.48 1.96 -12.18
CA PRO A 154 -6.96 0.89 -13.02
C PRO A 154 -7.27 1.15 -14.49
N GLY A 155 -6.26 1.56 -15.26
CA GLY A 155 -6.36 1.95 -16.65
C GLY A 155 -4.98 2.11 -17.28
N TRP A 156 -4.92 2.12 -18.61
CA TRP A 156 -3.66 2.15 -19.36
C TRP A 156 -2.80 3.39 -19.08
N ASP A 157 -3.42 4.50 -18.67
CA ASP A 157 -2.75 5.78 -18.44
C ASP A 157 -2.15 5.91 -17.03
N SER A 158 -2.40 4.94 -16.15
CA SER A 158 -2.10 5.04 -14.72
C SER A 158 -1.00 4.09 -14.25
N PHE A 159 -0.32 3.39 -15.17
CA PHE A 159 0.75 2.47 -14.81
C PHE A 159 2.06 3.21 -14.52
N ALA A 160 2.56 3.05 -13.30
CA ALA A 160 3.92 3.39 -12.92
C ALA A 160 4.84 2.18 -13.10
N LEU A 161 6.06 2.41 -13.58
CA LEU A 161 7.11 1.40 -13.69
C LEU A 161 7.98 1.38 -12.44
N GLY A 162 8.17 0.19 -11.90
CA GLY A 162 9.03 -0.08 -10.76
C GLY A 162 10.11 -1.09 -11.08
N PHE A 163 11.24 -0.95 -10.41
CA PHE A 163 12.38 -1.83 -10.55
C PHE A 163 13.03 -2.06 -9.19
N THR A 164 13.31 -3.31 -8.87
CA THR A 164 14.01 -3.68 -7.65
C THR A 164 15.04 -4.76 -7.94
N ILE A 165 16.23 -4.61 -7.36
CA ILE A 165 17.27 -5.63 -7.40
C ILE A 165 17.50 -6.12 -5.97
N THR A 166 17.42 -7.42 -5.78
CA THR A 166 17.79 -8.07 -4.52
C THR A 166 19.04 -8.91 -4.75
N ARG A 167 20.08 -8.67 -3.94
CA ARG A 167 21.28 -9.52 -3.94
C ARG A 167 20.96 -10.84 -3.26
N LEU A 168 21.24 -11.94 -3.97
CA LEU A 168 21.15 -13.30 -3.44
C LEU A 168 22.52 -13.70 -2.88
N TRP A 169 22.54 -14.13 -1.64
CA TRP A 169 23.74 -14.64 -0.98
C TRP A 169 23.77 -16.15 -1.11
N ASN A 170 24.78 -16.67 -1.78
CA ASN A 170 25.08 -18.11 -1.80
C ASN A 170 26.15 -18.35 -0.74
N PHE A 171 25.75 -18.87 0.40
CA PHE A 171 26.65 -19.41 1.42
C PHE A 171 26.47 -20.93 1.48
#